data_AF-A0A5C0SLZ0-F1
#
_entry.id   AF-A0A5C0SLZ0-F1
#
_cell.length_a   1.000
_cell.length_b   1.000
_cell.length_c   1.000
_cell.angle_alpha   90.00
_cell.angle_beta   90.00
_cell.angle_gamma   90.00
#
_symmetry.space_group_name_H-M   'P 1'
#
loop_
_entity.id
_entity.type
_entity.pdbx_description
1 polymer ?
#
loop_
_entity_poly.entity_id
_entity_poly.type
_entity_poly.pdbx_seq_one_letter_code
_entity_poly.pdbx_strand_id
1 'polypeptide(L)'
;MRVLILDLDGTLWDHEDASRLTPPYEFHGDYLVDSTGEELHLFPGIREFLEWSSERFVLSIASWNVEEKVGPILEGFGLWDYFRFPKIENHPDKADMIARTLRELELSGYDVGGVIYVDDRDIHIEDVKTTVPSIQFIHMWKDAKSFEELRKLLEGMG
;
A
#
# COMPACT_ATOMS: atom_id res chain seq x y z
N MET A 1 -9.25 6.43 15.42
CA MET A 1 -9.04 5.35 14.42
C MET A 1 -7.58 5.31 14.02
N ARG A 2 -6.99 4.14 13.73
CA ARG A 2 -5.62 4.07 13.16
C ARG A 2 -5.69 3.97 11.65
N VAL A 3 -4.75 4.60 10.96
CA VAL A 3 -4.60 4.54 9.50
C VAL A 3 -3.44 3.60 9.18
N LEU A 4 -3.67 2.68 8.24
CA LEU A 4 -2.64 1.79 7.70
C LEU A 4 -2.39 2.18 6.25
N ILE A 5 -1.21 2.69 5.97
CA ILE A 5 -0.77 3.13 4.65
C ILE A 5 0.20 2.09 4.11
N LEU A 6 -0.06 1.57 2.92
CA LEU A 6 0.76 0.56 2.25
C LEU A 6 1.46 1.17 1.03
N ASP A 7 2.71 0.76 0.78
CA ASP A 7 3.29 0.85 -0.57
C ASP A 7 2.69 -0.23 -1.50
N LEU A 8 3.01 -0.17 -2.79
CA LEU A 8 2.56 -1.11 -3.82
C LEU A 8 3.68 -2.06 -4.26
N ASP A 9 4.58 -1.57 -5.12
CA ASP A 9 5.69 -2.34 -5.66
C ASP A 9 6.55 -2.93 -4.55
N GLY A 10 6.91 -4.20 -4.68
CA GLY A 10 7.62 -4.94 -3.64
C GLY A 10 6.83 -5.14 -2.35
N THR A 11 5.62 -4.60 -2.18
CA THR A 11 4.84 -4.71 -0.93
C THR A 11 3.57 -5.55 -1.11
N LEU A 12 2.71 -5.24 -2.08
CA LEU A 12 1.50 -6.03 -2.37
C LEU A 12 1.75 -7.12 -3.41
N TRP A 13 2.72 -6.89 -4.31
CA TRP A 13 3.08 -7.78 -5.40
C TRP A 13 4.59 -7.83 -5.65
N ASP A 14 5.03 -8.87 -6.36
CA ASP A 14 6.44 -9.19 -6.61
C ASP A 14 7.06 -8.46 -7.81
N HIS A 15 6.67 -7.20 -8.02
CA HIS A 15 7.15 -6.38 -9.13
C HIS A 15 7.83 -5.10 -8.62
N GLU A 16 8.95 -4.72 -9.24
CA GLU A 16 9.76 -3.56 -8.81
C GLU A 16 9.22 -2.20 -9.33
N ASP A 17 8.50 -2.21 -10.46
CA ASP A 17 7.88 -1.02 -11.06
C ASP A 17 6.66 -1.38 -11.93
N ALA A 18 5.50 -1.60 -11.32
CA ALA A 18 4.28 -2.00 -12.05
C ALA A 18 3.81 -0.95 -13.08
N SER A 19 4.34 0.28 -13.03
CA SER A 19 4.01 1.32 -14.02
C SER A 19 4.56 1.01 -15.42
N ARG A 20 5.51 0.08 -15.53
CA ARG A 20 6.11 -0.36 -16.79
C ARG A 20 5.25 -1.35 -17.56
N LEU A 21 4.27 -1.97 -16.90
CA LEU A 21 3.41 -2.97 -17.52
C LEU A 21 2.54 -2.35 -18.64
N THR A 22 2.32 -3.14 -19.69
CA THR A 22 1.66 -2.70 -20.91
C THR A 22 0.33 -3.41 -21.10
N PRO A 23 -0.81 -2.67 -21.04
CA PRO A 23 -2.13 -3.27 -21.24
C PRO A 23 -2.33 -3.78 -22.69
N PRO A 24 -3.29 -4.69 -22.93
CA PRO A 24 -4.24 -5.25 -21.95
C PRO A 24 -3.60 -6.17 -20.92
N TYR A 25 -4.26 -6.31 -19.77
CA TYR A 25 -3.89 -7.22 -18.70
C TYR A 25 -4.84 -8.43 -18.69
N GLU A 26 -4.28 -9.64 -18.62
CA GLU A 26 -5.04 -10.88 -18.41
C GLU A 26 -4.87 -11.32 -16.95
N PHE A 27 -5.96 -11.46 -16.21
CA PHE A 27 -5.92 -11.79 -14.77
C PHE A 27 -6.18 -13.28 -14.54
N HIS A 28 -5.41 -13.86 -13.63
CA HIS A 28 -5.42 -15.29 -13.30
C HIS A 28 -5.42 -15.51 -11.77
N GLY A 29 -6.47 -15.02 -11.12
CA GLY A 29 -6.62 -15.11 -9.66
C GLY A 29 -5.69 -14.14 -8.93
N ASP A 30 -4.49 -14.61 -8.59
CA ASP A 30 -3.50 -13.86 -7.81
C ASP A 30 -2.32 -13.37 -8.65
N TYR A 31 -2.35 -13.52 -9.97
CA TYR A 31 -1.39 -12.89 -10.86
C TYR A 31 -2.05 -12.35 -12.11
N LEU A 32 -1.33 -11.49 -12.83
CA LEU A 32 -1.71 -11.02 -14.15
C LEU A 32 -0.55 -11.22 -15.14
N VAL A 33 -0.89 -11.24 -16.43
CA VAL A 33 0.05 -11.17 -17.54
C VAL A 33 -0.27 -9.96 -18.40
N ASP A 34 0.75 -9.18 -18.75
CA ASP A 34 0.61 -8.03 -19.64
C ASP A 34 0.70 -8.43 -21.13
N SER A 35 0.48 -7.48 -22.03
CA SER A 35 0.50 -7.73 -23.48
C SER A 35 1.88 -8.14 -24.05
N THR A 36 2.94 -7.96 -23.28
CA THR A 36 4.32 -8.35 -23.63
C THR A 36 4.71 -9.72 -23.05
N GLY A 37 3.86 -10.31 -22.20
CA GLY A 37 4.11 -11.56 -21.50
C GLY A 37 4.82 -11.37 -20.16
N GLU A 38 4.90 -10.15 -19.64
CA GLU A 38 5.44 -9.88 -18.30
C GLU A 38 4.38 -10.19 -17.24
N GLU A 39 4.80 -10.85 -16.16
CA GLU A 39 3.91 -11.29 -15.08
C GLU A 39 4.09 -10.41 -13.83
N LEU A 40 3.00 -10.24 -13.09
CA LEU A 40 3.00 -9.65 -11.75
C LEU A 40 2.13 -10.53 -10.86
N HIS A 41 2.70 -10.99 -9.74
CA HIS A 41 2.04 -11.87 -8.77
C HIS A 41 1.79 -11.11 -7.47
N LEU A 42 0.55 -11.19 -6.97
CA LEU A 42 0.23 -10.80 -5.61
C LEU A 42 0.99 -11.70 -4.64
N PHE A 43 1.49 -11.10 -3.56
CA PHE A 43 2.09 -11.88 -2.49
C PHE A 43 1.03 -12.71 -1.75
N PRO A 44 1.38 -13.94 -1.30
CA PRO A 44 0.43 -14.81 -0.61
C PRO A 44 -0.19 -14.16 0.64
N GLY A 45 -1.51 -14.27 0.77
CA GLY A 45 -2.26 -13.80 1.95
C GLY A 45 -2.68 -12.33 1.91
N ILE A 46 -2.39 -11.60 0.82
CA ILE A 46 -2.72 -10.17 0.74
C ILE A 46 -4.22 -9.90 0.84
N ARG A 47 -5.06 -10.72 0.22
CA ARG A 47 -6.52 -10.52 0.20
C ARG A 47 -7.10 -10.68 1.60
N GLU A 48 -6.71 -11.77 2.28
CA GLU A 48 -7.10 -12.05 3.65
C GLU A 48 -6.59 -10.97 4.60
N PHE A 49 -5.39 -10.45 4.35
CA PHE A 49 -4.82 -9.34 5.12
C PHE A 49 -5.59 -8.04 4.95
N LEU A 50 -5.92 -7.65 3.71
CA LEU A 50 -6.67 -6.42 3.44
C LEU A 50 -8.08 -6.48 4.01
N GLU A 51 -8.77 -7.61 3.86
CA GLU A 51 -10.08 -7.84 4.47
C GLU A 51 -9.99 -7.66 6.00
N TRP A 52 -9.09 -8.40 6.66
CA TRP A 52 -8.89 -8.31 8.11
C TRP A 52 -8.51 -6.89 8.57
N SER A 53 -7.65 -6.21 7.81
CA SER A 53 -7.18 -4.86 8.13
C SER A 53 -8.28 -3.82 7.94
N SER A 54 -9.17 -3.99 6.95
CA SER A 54 -10.24 -3.03 6.64
C SER A 54 -11.28 -2.92 7.77
N GLU A 55 -11.46 -3.97 8.56
CA GLU A 55 -12.33 -3.95 9.74
C GLU A 55 -11.74 -3.16 10.93
N ARG A 56 -10.44 -2.84 10.90
CA ARG A 56 -9.66 -2.33 12.04
C ARG A 56 -8.98 -1.00 11.79
N PHE A 57 -8.64 -0.73 10.54
CA PHE A 57 -7.87 0.42 10.10
C PHE A 57 -8.57 1.09 8.93
N VAL A 58 -8.34 2.39 8.78
CA VAL A 58 -8.58 3.03 7.49
C VAL A 58 -7.37 2.72 6.61
N LEU A 59 -7.60 2.05 5.50
CA LEU A 59 -6.53 1.67 4.58
C LEU A 59 -6.30 2.77 3.55
N SER A 60 -5.04 3.04 3.23
CA SER A 60 -4.66 3.93 2.13
C SER A 60 -3.37 3.47 1.47
N ILE A 61 -2.99 4.14 0.38
CA ILE A 61 -1.77 3.87 -0.39
C ILE A 61 -0.91 5.13 -0.40
N ALA A 62 0.39 4.95 -0.25
CA ALA A 62 1.39 5.97 -0.60
C ALA A 62 2.44 5.29 -1.48
N SER A 63 2.36 5.48 -2.79
CA SER A 63 3.20 4.74 -3.74
C SER A 63 3.75 5.60 -4.88
N TRP A 64 4.99 5.29 -5.26
CA TRP A 64 5.66 5.95 -6.37
C TRP A 64 5.38 5.18 -7.67
N ASN A 65 4.28 5.52 -8.32
CA ASN A 65 3.82 4.87 -9.55
C ASN A 65 3.01 5.84 -10.43
N VAL A 66 2.68 5.41 -11.64
CA VAL A 66 1.70 6.08 -12.50
C VAL A 66 0.31 5.52 -12.19
N GLU A 67 -0.57 6.32 -11.58
CA GLU A 67 -1.92 5.88 -11.17
C GLU A 67 -2.72 5.28 -12.32
N GLU A 68 -2.65 5.87 -13.52
CA GLU A 68 -3.37 5.37 -14.69
C GLU A 68 -2.89 3.98 -15.15
N LYS A 69 -1.73 3.53 -14.68
CA LYS A 69 -1.18 2.20 -14.94
C LYS A 69 -1.55 1.21 -13.86
N VAL A 70 -1.37 1.56 -12.58
CA VAL A 70 -1.56 0.62 -11.47
C VAL A 70 -2.98 0.62 -10.91
N GLY A 71 -3.77 1.67 -11.13
CA GLY A 71 -5.19 1.71 -10.76
C GLY A 71 -5.98 0.56 -11.39
N PRO A 72 -5.92 0.34 -12.72
CA PRO A 72 -6.56 -0.81 -13.36
C PRO A 72 -6.05 -2.17 -12.87
N ILE A 73 -4.79 -2.25 -12.40
CA ILE A 73 -4.23 -3.46 -11.82
C ILE A 73 -4.88 -3.74 -10.45
N LEU A 74 -4.96 -2.73 -9.59
CA LEU A 74 -5.66 -2.81 -8.30
C LEU A 74 -7.14 -3.15 -8.49
N GLU A 75 -7.82 -2.54 -9.47
CA GLU A 75 -9.22 -2.83 -9.81
C GLU A 75 -9.40 -4.26 -10.30
N GLY A 76 -8.55 -4.72 -11.23
CA GLY A 76 -8.64 -6.06 -11.80
C GLY A 76 -8.33 -7.17 -10.79
N PHE A 77 -7.48 -6.89 -9.79
CA PHE A 77 -7.35 -7.75 -8.63
C PHE A 77 -8.46 -7.56 -7.59
N GLY A 78 -9.37 -6.60 -7.71
CA GLY A 78 -10.41 -6.34 -6.72
C GLY A 78 -9.87 -5.80 -5.39
N LEU A 79 -8.75 -5.08 -5.42
CA LEU A 79 -8.10 -4.48 -4.24
C LEU A 79 -8.44 -2.99 -4.08
N TRP A 80 -8.84 -2.31 -5.16
CA TRP A 80 -9.03 -0.85 -5.17
C TRP A 80 -9.98 -0.35 -4.08
N ASP A 81 -11.11 -1.02 -3.87
CA ASP A 81 -12.19 -0.57 -2.99
C ASP A 81 -11.86 -0.60 -1.50
N TYR A 82 -10.76 -1.26 -1.11
CA TYR A 82 -10.27 -1.23 0.27
C TYR A 82 -9.70 0.14 0.66
N PHE A 83 -9.18 0.91 -0.30
CA PHE A 83 -8.34 2.07 -0.02
C PHE A 83 -9.12 3.39 -0.04
N ARG A 84 -8.88 4.23 0.96
CA ARG A 84 -9.42 5.59 1.09
C ARG A 84 -8.34 6.60 0.79
N PHE A 85 -8.63 7.53 -0.12
CA PHE A 85 -7.72 8.58 -0.56
C PHE A 85 -6.30 8.05 -0.92
N PRO A 86 -6.19 7.01 -1.77
CA PRO A 86 -4.88 6.52 -2.19
C PRO A 86 -4.09 7.64 -2.88
N LYS A 87 -2.80 7.72 -2.58
CA LYS A 87 -1.84 8.58 -3.29
C LYS A 87 -0.85 7.72 -4.03
N ILE A 88 -1.07 7.64 -5.33
CA ILE A 88 -0.25 6.88 -6.29
C ILE A 88 0.25 7.90 -7.29
N GLU A 89 1.51 8.32 -7.17
CA GLU A 89 1.98 9.47 -7.94
C GLU A 89 3.38 9.24 -8.51
N ASN A 90 3.65 9.84 -9.66
CA ASN A 90 4.90 9.63 -10.40
C ASN A 90 6.05 10.47 -9.82
N HIS A 91 6.24 10.41 -8.50
CA HIS A 91 7.36 10.99 -7.78
C HIS A 91 7.62 10.25 -6.45
N PRO A 92 8.85 10.31 -5.92
CA PRO A 92 9.23 9.57 -4.71
C PRO A 92 8.79 10.20 -3.38
N ASP A 93 8.15 11.38 -3.37
CA ASP A 93 7.84 12.11 -2.13
C ASP A 93 6.71 11.45 -1.30
N LYS A 94 7.05 10.35 -0.62
CA LYS A 94 6.14 9.62 0.28
C LYS A 94 5.70 10.47 1.47
N ALA A 95 6.53 11.42 1.91
CA ALA A 95 6.23 12.27 3.05
C ALA A 95 5.04 13.21 2.74
N ASP A 96 5.07 13.85 1.58
CA ASP A 96 3.97 14.68 1.09
C ASP A 96 2.70 13.86 0.80
N MET A 97 2.82 12.71 0.14
CA MET A 97 1.69 11.81 -0.12
C MET A 97 0.95 11.45 1.18
N ILE A 98 1.69 10.95 2.17
CA ILE A 98 1.13 10.57 3.47
C ILE A 98 0.49 11.79 4.14
N ALA A 99 1.17 12.93 4.20
CA ALA A 99 0.63 14.13 4.83
C ALA A 99 -0.69 14.59 4.19
N ARG A 100 -0.79 14.54 2.85
CA ARG A 100 -2.03 14.88 2.13
C ARG A 100 -3.14 13.87 2.38
N THR A 101 -2.84 12.57 2.39
CA THR A 101 -3.83 11.53 2.76
C THR A 101 -4.39 11.76 4.15
N LEU A 102 -3.55 12.02 5.15
CA LEU A 102 -4.00 12.28 6.52
C LEU A 102 -4.90 13.51 6.60
N ARG A 103 -4.53 14.58 5.89
CA ARG A 103 -5.35 15.79 5.79
C ARG A 103 -6.71 15.53 5.14
N GLU A 104 -6.78 14.76 4.07
CA GLU A 104 -8.04 14.41 3.39
C GLU A 104 -8.94 13.55 4.30
N LEU A 105 -8.35 12.64 5.08
CA LEU A 105 -9.06 11.86 6.08
C LEU A 105 -9.67 12.76 7.17
N GLU A 106 -8.87 13.64 7.77
CA GLU A 106 -9.36 14.58 8.80
C GLU A 106 -10.48 15.48 8.26
N LEU A 107 -10.31 16.04 7.06
CA LEU A 107 -11.32 16.87 6.40
C LEU A 107 -12.62 16.10 6.09
N SER A 108 -12.51 14.79 5.91
CA SER A 108 -13.65 13.88 5.70
C SER A 108 -14.28 13.39 7.01
N GLY A 109 -13.82 13.87 8.16
CA GLY A 109 -14.38 13.58 9.48
C GLY A 109 -13.77 12.37 10.19
N TYR A 110 -12.66 11.81 9.70
CA TYR A 110 -11.95 10.75 10.40
C TYR A 110 -11.13 11.32 11.56
N ASP A 111 -11.24 10.70 12.74
CA ASP A 111 -10.37 10.97 13.89
C ASP A 111 -9.13 10.07 13.81
N VAL A 112 -8.03 10.62 13.26
CA VAL A 112 -6.76 9.91 13.05
C VAL A 112 -5.95 9.92 14.34
N GLY A 113 -6.01 8.81 15.08
CA GLY A 113 -5.32 8.64 16.37
C GLY A 113 -3.93 7.98 16.26
N GLY A 114 -3.54 7.54 15.06
CA GLY A 114 -2.24 6.91 14.81
C GLY A 114 -2.10 6.47 13.37
N VAL A 115 -0.86 6.45 12.87
CA VAL A 115 -0.54 6.15 11.48
C VAL A 115 0.55 5.10 11.44
N ILE A 116 0.31 4.05 10.65
CA ILE A 116 1.26 2.98 10.38
C ILE A 116 1.56 3.03 8.89
N TYR A 117 2.83 2.99 8.53
CA TYR A 117 3.30 2.92 7.16
C TYR A 117 4.07 1.62 6.94
N VAL A 118 3.73 0.90 5.88
CA VAL A 118 4.37 -0.37 5.49
C VAL A 118 4.96 -0.20 4.09
N ASP A 119 6.25 -0.45 3.98
CA ASP A 119 7.02 -0.35 2.73
C ASP A 119 8.13 -1.42 2.75
N ASP A 120 8.47 -1.96 1.59
CA ASP A 120 9.58 -2.90 1.43
C ASP A 120 10.96 -2.21 1.44
N ARG A 121 10.97 -0.87 1.38
CA ARG A 121 12.16 -0.01 1.40
C ARG A 121 12.06 1.04 2.50
N ASP A 122 13.20 1.34 3.10
CA ASP A 122 13.36 2.35 4.15
C ASP A 122 13.89 3.69 3.62
N ILE A 123 14.11 3.82 2.31
CA ILE A 123 14.82 4.96 1.70
C ILE A 123 14.13 6.32 1.89
N HIS A 124 12.82 6.35 2.14
CA HIS A 124 12.03 7.58 2.32
C HIS A 124 11.66 7.84 3.79
N ILE A 125 12.06 6.97 4.72
CA ILE A 125 11.48 6.99 6.07
C ILE A 125 11.91 8.19 6.91
N GLU A 126 13.11 8.75 6.69
CA GLU A 126 13.59 9.90 7.44
C GLU A 126 12.75 11.15 7.16
N ASP A 127 12.43 11.40 5.89
CA ASP A 127 11.58 12.51 5.47
C ASP A 127 10.14 12.33 5.95
N VAL A 128 9.63 11.09 5.86
CA VAL A 128 8.30 10.72 6.35
C VAL A 128 8.19 10.94 7.86
N LYS A 129 9.17 10.52 8.67
CA LYS A 129 9.19 10.75 10.13
C LYS A 129 9.35 12.22 10.49
N THR A 130 10.08 12.99 9.68
CA THR A 130 10.20 14.44 9.89
C THR A 130 8.86 15.14 9.67
N THR A 131 8.12 14.71 8.64
CA THR A 131 6.83 15.29 8.26
C THR A 131 5.67 14.81 9.16
N VAL A 132 5.70 13.53 9.55
CA VAL A 132 4.69 12.90 10.41
C VAL A 132 5.39 12.22 11.60
N PRO A 133 5.74 12.96 12.67
CA PRO A 133 6.56 12.44 13.76
C PRO A 133 5.99 11.25 14.53
N SER A 134 4.66 11.08 14.55
CA SER A 134 3.99 10.00 15.24
C SER A 134 3.85 8.71 14.39
N ILE A 135 4.40 8.70 13.18
CA ILE A 135 4.24 7.56 12.28
C ILE A 135 5.05 6.34 12.75
N GLN A 136 4.40 5.18 12.72
CA GLN A 136 5.04 3.89 12.97
C GLN A 136 5.39 3.26 11.63
N PHE A 137 6.65 2.89 11.44
CA PHE A 137 7.11 2.23 10.23
C PHE A 137 7.27 0.73 10.47
N ILE A 138 6.80 -0.08 9.52
CA ILE A 138 7.07 -1.50 9.45
C ILE A 138 7.77 -1.77 8.13
N HIS A 139 9.01 -2.25 8.21
CA HIS A 139 9.77 -2.63 7.04
C HIS A 139 9.32 -4.01 6.56
N MET A 140 8.51 -4.05 5.51
CA MET A 140 8.04 -5.30 4.92
C MET A 140 9.24 -6.15 4.47
N TRP A 141 9.14 -7.46 4.68
CA TRP A 141 10.21 -8.44 4.47
C TRP A 141 11.44 -8.30 5.36
N LYS A 142 11.51 -7.30 6.27
CA LYS A 142 12.51 -7.25 7.35
C LYS A 142 11.89 -7.51 8.71
N ASP A 143 10.89 -6.71 9.08
CA ASP A 143 10.19 -6.77 10.37
C ASP A 143 9.09 -7.83 10.36
N ALA A 144 8.38 -7.98 9.24
CA ALA A 144 7.43 -9.06 8.95
C ALA A 144 7.82 -9.76 7.65
N LYS A 145 7.93 -11.08 7.66
CA LYS A 145 8.32 -11.90 6.49
C LYS A 145 7.13 -12.42 5.70
N SER A 146 5.91 -12.12 6.13
CA SER A 146 4.66 -12.50 5.47
C SER A 146 3.52 -11.59 5.92
N PHE A 147 2.41 -11.58 5.18
CA PHE A 147 1.19 -10.90 5.60
C PHE A 147 0.59 -11.45 6.91
N GLU A 148 0.80 -12.74 7.19
CA GLU A 148 0.42 -13.35 8.47
C GLU A 148 1.28 -12.84 9.64
N GLU A 149 2.58 -12.64 9.44
CA GLU A 149 3.45 -12.00 10.44
C GLU A 149 3.11 -10.51 10.61
N LEU A 150 2.87 -9.80 9.50
CA LEU A 150 2.45 -8.40 9.54
C LEU A 150 1.17 -8.23 10.34
N ARG A 151 0.18 -9.09 10.09
CA ARG A 151 -1.06 -9.14 10.87
C ARG A 151 -0.78 -9.33 12.36
N LYS A 152 0.04 -10.32 12.74
CA LYS A 152 0.38 -10.57 14.16
C LYS A 152 1.09 -9.39 14.82
N LEU A 153 1.98 -8.71 14.10
CA LEU A 153 2.61 -7.49 14.59
C LEU A 153 1.57 -6.40 14.85
N LEU A 154 0.66 -6.17 13.90
CA LEU A 154 -0.40 -5.17 14.04
C LEU A 154 -1.37 -5.50 15.19
N GLU A 155 -1.72 -6.77 15.40
CA GLU A 155 -2.52 -7.24 16.53
C GLU A 155 -1.85 -6.93 17.88
N GLY A 156 -0.52 -7.07 17.96
CA GLY A 156 0.27 -6.77 19.17
C GLY A 156 0.44 -5.27 19.45
N MET A 157 0.09 -4.40 18.51
CA MET A 157 0.14 -2.94 18.67
C MET A 157 -1.22 -2.35 19.15
N GLY A 158 -2.22 -3.20 19.37
CA GLY A 158 -3.57 -2.83 19.83
C GLY A 158 -3.71 -2.78 21.34
#